data_AF-A0A933RCN5-F1
#
_entry.id   AF-A0A933RCN5-F1
#
_cell.length_a   1.000
_cell.length_b   1.000
_cell.length_c   1.000
_cell.angle_alpha   90.00
_cell.angle_beta   90.00
_cell.angle_gamma   90.00
#
_symmetry.space_group_name_H-M   'P 1'
#
loop_
_entity.id
_entity.type
_entity.pdbx_description
1 polymer ?
#
loop_
_entity_poly.entity_id
_entity_poly.type
_entity_poly.pdbx_seq_one_letter_code
_entity_poly.pdbx_strand_id
1 'polypeptide(L)' 'MAATRTFLFMPESAYGPTNNCIGIGHRLRERGHRVVFAAEASWAGKLDALGFEEDLVHLAPPPDHDAEQGA' A
#
# COMPACT_ATOMS: atom_id res chain seq x y z
N MET A 1 26.11 -10.15 8.17
CA MET A 1 24.93 -9.36 7.75
C MET A 1 23.82 -10.33 7.36
N ALA A 2 22.58 -10.07 7.76
CA ALA A 2 21.45 -10.84 7.22
C ALA A 2 21.27 -10.47 5.74
N ALA A 3 20.94 -11.44 4.88
CA ALA A 3 20.66 -11.17 3.47
C ALA A 3 19.50 -10.18 3.32
N THR A 4 19.63 -9.23 2.38
CA THR A 4 18.55 -8.33 1.97
C THR A 4 17.37 -9.13 1.45
N ARG A 5 16.17 -8.79 1.93
CA ARG A 5 14.90 -9.42 1.55
C ARG A 5 13.93 -8.35 1.07
N THR A 6 12.91 -8.78 0.33
CA THR A 6 11.77 -7.95 -0.07
C THR A 6 10.56 -8.37 0.75
N PHE A 7 9.86 -7.40 1.33
CA PHE A 7 8.60 -7.58 2.06
C PHE A 7 7.49 -6.83 1.34
N LEU A 8 6.37 -7.52 1.11
CA LEU A 8 5.16 -6.95 0.53
C LEU A 8 4.10 -6.79 1.63
N PHE A 9 3.54 -5.59 1.78
CA PHE A 9 2.36 -5.33 2.61
C PHE A 9 1.14 -5.08 1.72
N MET A 10 -0.01 -5.68 2.06
CA MET A 10 -1.29 -5.46 1.39
C MET A 10 -2.39 -5.21 2.44
N PRO A 11 -2.45 -4.01 3.05
CA PRO A 11 -3.42 -3.68 4.10
C PRO A 11 -4.83 -3.33 3.56
N GLU A 12 -5.18 -3.84 2.39
CA GLU A 12 -6.40 -3.55 1.62
C GLU A 12 -6.54 -2.03 1.34
N SER A 13 -7.24 -1.28 2.18
CA SER A 13 -7.42 0.17 2.01
C SER A 13 -7.68 0.94 3.32
N ALA A 14 -7.48 0.30 4.48
CA ALA A 14 -7.78 0.91 5.78
C ALA A 14 -6.57 1.62 6.41
N TYR A 15 -6.78 2.83 6.95
CA TYR A 15 -5.71 3.62 7.58
C TYR A 15 -5.04 2.93 8.78
N GLY A 16 -5.81 2.25 9.63
CA GLY A 16 -5.28 1.58 10.84
C GLY A 16 -4.25 0.50 10.51
N PRO A 17 -4.62 -0.55 9.74
CA PRO A 17 -3.68 -1.57 9.29
C PRO A 17 -2.50 -0.99 8.49
N THR A 18 -2.75 0.00 7.64
CA THR A 18 -1.69 0.64 6.85
C THR A 18 -0.65 1.34 7.73
N ASN A 19 -1.08 2.08 8.75
CA ASN A 19 -0.16 2.74 9.69
C ASN A 19 0.69 1.74 10.49
N ASN A 20 0.12 0.59 10.86
CA ASN A 20 0.89 -0.49 11.49
C ASN A 20 1.97 -1.02 10.53
N CYS A 21 1.61 -1.27 9.27
CA CYS A 21 2.55 -1.69 8.24
C CYS A 21 3.66 -0.64 7.99
N ILE A 22 3.33 0.66 8.01
CA ILE A 22 4.31 1.75 7.86
C ILE A 22 5.36 1.69 8.98
N GLY A 23 4.93 1.54 10.23
CA GLY A 23 5.83 1.43 11.39
C GLY A 23 6.77 0.23 11.26
N ILE A 24 6.24 -0.94 10.88
CA ILE A 24 7.05 -2.15 10.64
C ILE A 24 7.99 -1.93 9.45
N GLY A 25 7.49 -1.33 8.36
CA GLY A 25 8.22 -1.04 7.14
C GLY A 25 9.45 -0.18 7.37
N HIS A 26 9.35 0.88 8.19
CA HIS A 26 10.51 1.69 8.57
C HIS A 26 11.59 0.84 9.24
N ARG A 27 11.21 0.00 10.21
CA ARG A 27 12.14 -0.88 10.91
C ARG A 27 12.77 -1.95 10.01
N LEU A 28 12.10 -2.36 8.93
CA LEU A 28 12.64 -3.28 7.93
C LEU A 28 13.63 -2.56 7.00
N ARG A 29 13.30 -1.36 6.51
CA ARG A 29 14.21 -0.55 5.69
C ARG A 29 15.49 -0.17 6.42
N GLU A 30 15.40 0.22 7.69
CA GLU A 30 16.57 0.49 8.53
C GLU A 30 17.51 -0.72 8.66
N ARG A 31 16.99 -1.94 8.49
CA ARG A 31 17.77 -3.19 8.46
C ARG A 31 18.29 -3.55 7.07
N GLY A 32 18.10 -2.69 6.07
CA GLY A 32 18.56 -2.88 4.69
C GLY A 32 17.66 -3.79 3.85
N HIS A 33 16.36 -3.85 4.16
CA HIS A 33 15.38 -4.60 3.39
C HIS A 33 14.58 -3.69 2.45
N ARG A 34 14.09 -4.25 1.34
CA ARG A 34 13.14 -3.60 0.44
C ARG A 34 11.73 -3.81 0.97
N VAL A 35 10.92 -2.76 0.99
CA VAL A 35 9.52 -2.79 1.45
C VAL A 35 8.66 -2.20 0.35
N VAL A 36 7.67 -2.97 -0.07
CA VAL A 36 6.70 -2.62 -1.11
C VAL A 36 5.30 -2.67 -0.52
N PHE A 37 4.45 -1.71 -0.89
CA PHE A 37 3.04 -1.74 -0.56
C PHE A 37 2.21 -2.02 -1.81
N ALA A 38 1.51 -3.17 -1.80
CA ALA A 38 0.39 -3.41 -2.71
C ALA A 38 -0.83 -2.65 -2.18
N ALA A 39 -1.01 -1.41 -2.62
CA ALA A 39 -2.03 -0.51 -2.10
C ALA A 39 -3.17 -0.32 -3.11
N GLU A 40 -4.39 -0.15 -2.62
CA GLU A 40 -5.54 0.16 -3.49
C GLU A 40 -5.33 1.52 -4.20
N ALA A 41 -5.90 1.71 -5.40
CA ALA A 41 -5.69 2.90 -6.22
C ALA A 41 -5.98 4.24 -5.50
N SER A 42 -6.89 4.29 -4.54
CA SER A 42 -7.16 5.47 -3.69
C SER A 42 -5.99 5.88 -2.77
N TRP A 43 -4.94 5.06 -2.69
CA TRP A 43 -3.72 5.33 -1.94
C TRP A 43 -2.58 5.88 -2.79
N ALA A 44 -2.79 6.06 -4.10
CA ALA A 44 -1.79 6.61 -5.01
C ALA A 44 -1.06 7.84 -4.43
N GLY A 45 0.26 7.72 -4.31
CA GLY A 45 1.17 8.76 -3.83
C GLY A 45 1.21 8.97 -2.32
N LYS A 46 0.36 8.31 -1.53
CA LYS A 46 0.32 8.52 -0.06
C LYS A 46 1.48 7.86 0.66
N LEU A 47 1.88 6.67 0.23
CA LEU A 47 2.98 5.88 0.79
C LEU A 47 4.32 6.26 0.15
N ASP A 48 4.31 6.65 -1.12
CA ASP A 48 5.47 7.23 -1.81
C ASP A 48 5.94 8.52 -1.13
N ALA A 49 5.00 9.38 -0.71
CA ALA A 49 5.30 10.57 0.10
C ALA A 49 5.99 10.25 1.45
N LEU A 50 5.87 9.01 1.95
CA LEU A 50 6.55 8.50 3.14
C LEU A 50 7.85 7.74 2.79
N GLY A 51 8.20 7.69 1.51
CA GLY A 51 9.38 7.02 0.96
C GLY A 51 9.23 5.52 0.77
N PHE A 52 8.00 4.99 0.74
CA PHE A 52 7.76 3.58 0.43
C PHE A 52 7.47 3.37 -1.06
N GLU A 53 7.88 2.22 -1.58
CA GLU A 53 7.52 1.81 -2.93
C GLU A 53 6.04 1.39 -2.97
N GLU A 54 5.29 1.93 -3.93
CA GLU A 54 3.89 1.62 -4.18
C GLU A 54 3.75 0.72 -5.42
N ASP A 55 2.96 -0.34 -5.29
CA ASP A 55 2.45 -1.16 -6.40
C ASP A 55 0.93 -1.12 -6.34
N LEU A 56 0.31 -0.26 -7.15
CA LEU A 56 -1.13 0.00 -7.04
C LEU A 56 -1.93 -1.19 -7.60
N VAL A 57 -2.85 -1.71 -6.79
CA VAL A 57 -3.72 -2.82 -7.14
C VAL A 57 -5.18 -2.38 -7.19
N HIS A 58 -5.90 -2.80 -8.23
CA HIS A 58 -7.34 -2.60 -8.33
C HIS A 58 -8.05 -3.78 -7.67
N LEU A 59 -8.59 -3.56 -6.48
CA LEU A 59 -9.30 -4.60 -5.71
C LEU A 59 -10.72 -4.85 -6.24
N ALA A 60 -11.31 -3.87 -6.92
CA ALA A 60 -12.63 -3.96 -7.54
C ALA A 60 -12.57 -3.42 -8.98
N PRO A 61 -13.49 -3.84 -9.87
CA PRO A 61 -13.69 -3.20 -11.16
C PRO A 61 -13.97 -1.69 -10.98
N PRO A 62 -13.60 -0.86 -11.97
CA PRO A 62 -14.03 0.53 -11.98
C PRO A 62 -15.57 0.60 -11.91
N PRO A 63 -16.14 1.62 -11.24
CA PRO A 63 -17.59 1.75 -11.14
C PRO A 63 -18.22 1.87 -12.54
N ASP A 64 -19.32 1.17 -12.75
CA ASP A 64 -20.15 1.34 -13.95
C ASP A 64 -20.69 2.77 -13.97
N HIS A 65 -20.38 3.50 -15.04
CA HIS A 65 -20.79 4.90 -15.20
C HIS A 65 -22.31 5.04 -15.43
N ASP A 66 -23.03 3.92 -15.59
CA ASP A 66 -24.47 3.87 -15.88
C ASP A 66 -25.35 3.58 -14.64
N ALA A 67 -24.78 3.51 -13.44
CA ALA A 67 -25.57 3.50 -12.22
C ALA A 67 -26.06 4.92 -11.92
N GLU A 68 -27.14 5.32 -12.59
CA GLU A 68 -27.96 6.48 -12.22
C GLU A 68 -28.13 6.53 -10.71
N GLN A 69 -27.80 7.68 -10.13
CA GLN A 69 -28.11 8.03 -8.76
C GLN A 69 -29.61 7.85 -8.55
N GLY A 70 -29.98 6.77 -7.87
CA GLY A 70 -31.37 6.48 -7.52
C GLY A 70 -31.96 7.62 -6.68
N ALA A 71 -33.13 8.06 -7.14
CA ALA A 71 -34.00 9.12 -6.62
C ALA A 71 -34.24 9.11 -5.10
#